data_AF-A0A2E3AZT1-F1
#
_entry.id   AF-A0A2E3AZT1-F1
#
_cell.length_a   1.000
_cell.length_b   1.000
_cell.length_c   1.000
_cell.angle_alpha   90.00
_cell.angle_beta   90.00
_cell.angle_gamma   90.00
#
_symmetry.space_group_name_H-M   'P 1'
#
loop_
_entity.id
_entity.type
_entity.pdbx_description
1 polymer ?
#
loop_
_entity_poly.entity_id
_entity_poly.type
_entity_poly.pdbx_seq_one_letter_code
_entity_poly.pdbx_strand_id
1 'polypeptide(L)'
;MFNPEETENNSESTNLALCIFPHLKEFAVIDFTESNNGDPIKIFNSNKILDEKFFTLIENEFKKMLKDDDFPFLNLIGLPQNIENLIRTQTLASILEILKSSNNEINDMNNIAILFFSGKILEISKDELEKILNNLFHEEIELNKIKDSVDKILELMASEKSAQKSLIKNDLYGIITGNNESYATLWERSNN
;
A
#
# COMPACT_ATOMS: atom_id res chain seq x y z
N MET A 1 8.48 9.07 -20.64
CA MET A 1 8.08 10.49 -20.74
C MET A 1 6.65 10.52 -20.23
N PHE A 2 6.46 10.88 -18.96
CA PHE A 2 5.13 10.90 -18.34
C PHE A 2 4.42 12.16 -18.83
N ASN A 3 3.32 11.98 -19.57
CA ASN A 3 2.51 13.07 -20.07
C ASN A 3 1.43 13.37 -19.00
N PRO A 4 1.34 14.57 -18.42
CA PRO A 4 0.46 14.84 -17.28
C PRO A 4 -1.01 15.12 -17.64
N GLU A 5 -1.41 14.96 -18.90
CA GLU A 5 -2.72 15.42 -19.40
C GLU A 5 -3.73 14.29 -19.71
N GLU A 6 -3.49 13.05 -19.29
CA GLU A 6 -4.43 11.92 -19.46
C GLU A 6 -5.16 11.51 -18.16
N THR A 7 -5.31 12.41 -17.19
CA THR A 7 -6.13 12.18 -15.98
C THR A 7 -7.40 13.03 -15.96
N GLU A 8 -8.02 13.25 -17.11
CA GLU A 8 -9.42 13.66 -17.19
C GLU A 8 -10.20 12.50 -17.79
N ASN A 9 -10.83 11.68 -16.95
CA ASN A 9 -12.15 11.08 -17.15
C ASN A 9 -12.49 10.11 -15.99
N ASN A 10 -13.50 10.48 -15.20
CA ASN A 10 -14.14 9.75 -14.09
C ASN A 10 -13.34 9.55 -12.79
N SER A 11 -12.98 10.64 -12.08
CA SER A 11 -12.81 10.53 -10.63
C SER A 11 -14.17 10.71 -9.97
N GLU A 12 -14.90 9.61 -9.75
CA GLU A 12 -15.88 9.61 -8.68
C GLU A 12 -15.15 10.04 -7.39
N SER A 13 -15.68 11.06 -6.72
CA SER A 13 -15.06 11.63 -5.53
C SER A 13 -14.80 10.53 -4.49
N THR A 14 -13.55 10.43 -4.06
CA THR A 14 -13.14 9.44 -3.07
C THR A 14 -13.23 10.09 -1.71
N ASN A 15 -13.94 9.48 -0.76
CA ASN A 15 -14.09 10.01 0.60
C ASN A 15 -13.10 9.37 1.59
N LEU A 16 -12.29 8.42 1.11
CA LEU A 16 -11.31 7.69 1.92
C LEU A 16 -10.00 7.44 1.17
N ALA A 17 -8.86 7.78 1.79
CA ALA A 17 -7.54 7.49 1.26
C ALA A 17 -6.71 6.63 2.20
N LEU A 18 -6.10 5.58 1.65
CA LEU A 18 -5.10 4.76 2.31
C LEU A 18 -3.70 5.24 1.92
N CYS A 19 -2.92 5.63 2.92
CA CYS A 19 -1.54 6.07 2.76
C CYS A 19 -0.58 4.97 3.22
N ILE A 20 0.19 4.40 2.29
CA ILE A 20 1.13 3.31 2.52
C ILE A 20 2.57 3.83 2.46
N PHE A 21 3.37 3.47 3.47
CA PHE A 21 4.79 3.77 3.59
C PHE A 21 5.56 2.43 3.56
N PRO A 22 6.17 2.06 2.42
CA PRO A 22 6.66 0.69 2.20
C PRO A 22 7.68 0.16 3.21
N HIS A 23 8.44 1.03 3.87
CA HIS A 23 9.45 0.63 4.85
C HIS A 23 9.02 0.83 6.31
N LEU A 24 7.80 1.28 6.55
CA LEU A 24 7.22 1.39 7.90
C LEU A 24 6.32 0.22 8.23
N LYS A 25 6.14 -0.03 9.53
CA LYS A 25 5.10 -0.96 9.99
C LYS A 25 3.75 -0.25 10.09
N GLU A 26 3.72 1.07 9.99
CA GLU A 26 2.55 1.91 10.10
C GLU A 26 2.01 2.30 8.73
N PHE A 27 0.69 2.38 8.62
CA PHE A 27 0.01 2.99 7.49
C PHE A 27 -1.07 3.94 8.02
N ALA A 28 -1.47 4.92 7.22
CA ALA A 28 -2.50 5.88 7.61
C ALA A 28 -3.74 5.72 6.74
N VAL A 29 -4.90 5.98 7.34
CA VAL A 29 -6.18 6.08 6.66
C VAL A 29 -6.69 7.48 6.91
N ILE A 30 -6.98 8.20 5.84
CA ILE A 30 -7.67 9.47 5.85
C ILE A 30 -9.13 9.20 5.50
N ASP A 31 -10.03 9.63 6.36
CA ASP A 31 -11.47 9.44 6.23
C ASP A 31 -12.16 10.79 6.44
N PHE A 32 -12.67 11.34 5.35
CA PHE A 32 -13.42 12.58 5.33
C PHE A 32 -14.92 12.37 5.14
N THR A 33 -15.42 11.14 5.31
CA THR A 33 -16.87 10.89 5.27
C THR A 33 -17.62 11.72 6.32
N GLU A 34 -18.83 12.20 5.98
CA GLU A 34 -19.65 13.04 6.89
C GLU A 34 -19.93 12.39 8.25
N SER A 35 -19.85 11.06 8.35
CA SER A 35 -20.01 10.31 9.61
C SER A 35 -18.80 10.41 10.55
N ASN A 36 -17.65 10.90 10.07
CA ASN A 36 -16.45 11.07 10.89
C ASN A 36 -16.43 12.43 11.62
N ASN A 37 -17.04 12.46 12.81
CA ASN A 37 -16.96 13.58 13.75
C ASN A 37 -15.60 13.65 14.50
N GLY A 38 -14.67 12.72 14.23
CA GLY A 38 -13.39 12.59 14.90
C GLY A 38 -12.21 13.13 14.09
N ASP A 39 -11.03 12.65 14.48
CA ASP A 39 -9.78 12.90 13.76
C ASP A 39 -9.87 12.33 12.33
N PRO A 40 -9.63 13.14 11.29
CA PRO A 40 -9.75 12.71 9.90
C PRO A 40 -8.72 11.65 9.52
N ILE A 41 -7.64 11.50 10.29
CA ILE A 41 -6.55 10.57 9.98
C ILE A 41 -6.29 9.61 11.15
N LYS A 42 -6.30 8.32 10.84
CA LYS A 42 -6.05 7.22 11.77
C LYS A 42 -4.81 6.46 11.32
N ILE A 43 -3.88 6.21 12.26
CA ILE A 43 -2.67 5.43 12.00
C ILE A 43 -2.87 4.01 12.52
N PHE A 44 -2.57 3.02 11.68
CA PHE A 44 -2.70 1.61 11.97
C PHE A 44 -1.36 0.90 11.80
N ASN A 45 -1.20 -0.21 12.51
CA ASN A 45 -0.08 -1.11 12.31
C ASN A 45 -0.44 -2.15 11.24
N SER A 46 0.51 -2.43 10.34
CA SER A 46 0.43 -3.42 9.25
C SER A 46 0.03 -4.80 9.73
N ASN A 47 0.33 -5.20 10.98
CA ASN A 47 -0.13 -6.46 11.57
C ASN A 47 -1.66 -6.56 11.70
N LYS A 48 -2.41 -5.47 11.50
CA LYS A 48 -3.87 -5.50 11.39
C LYS A 48 -4.33 -6.06 10.04
N ILE A 49 -3.54 -5.90 8.98
CA ILE A 49 -3.80 -6.40 7.62
C ILE A 49 -3.05 -7.72 7.42
N LEU A 50 -1.75 -7.73 7.75
CA LEU A 50 -0.82 -8.83 7.56
C LEU A 50 -0.81 -9.71 8.82
N ASP A 51 -1.98 -10.22 9.19
CA ASP A 51 -2.15 -11.13 10.32
C ASP A 51 -2.07 -12.60 9.88
N GLU A 52 -2.13 -13.52 10.85
CA GLU A 52 -2.07 -14.96 10.59
C GLU A 52 -3.21 -15.43 9.67
N LYS A 53 -4.38 -14.79 9.74
CA LYS A 53 -5.52 -15.15 8.90
C LYS A 53 -5.24 -14.80 7.44
N PHE A 54 -4.67 -13.63 7.19
CA PHE A 54 -4.24 -13.22 5.86
C PHE A 54 -3.23 -14.23 5.27
N PHE A 55 -2.18 -14.57 6.01
CA PHE A 55 -1.17 -15.52 5.52
C PHE A 55 -1.76 -16.92 5.28
N THR A 56 -2.56 -17.43 6.21
CA THR A 56 -3.24 -18.72 6.07
C THR A 56 -4.15 -18.75 4.84
N LEU A 57 -4.84 -17.66 4.54
CA LEU A 57 -5.70 -17.54 3.36
C LEU A 57 -4.88 -17.60 2.07
N ILE A 58 -3.81 -16.81 1.98
CA ILE A 58 -2.91 -16.81 0.81
C ILE A 58 -2.30 -18.19 0.58
N GLU A 59 -1.81 -18.85 1.63
CA GLU A 59 -1.23 -20.20 1.54
C GLU A 59 -2.25 -21.22 1.01
N ASN A 60 -3.49 -21.16 1.50
CA ASN A 60 -4.55 -22.07 1.08
C ASN A 60 -4.94 -21.85 -0.38
N GLU A 61 -5.07 -20.60 -0.82
CA GLU A 61 -5.40 -20.28 -2.21
C GLU A 61 -4.25 -20.63 -3.16
N PHE A 62 -3.00 -20.35 -2.77
CA PHE A 62 -1.83 -20.77 -3.53
C PHE A 62 -1.76 -22.28 -3.70
N LYS A 63 -2.03 -23.04 -2.63
CA LYS A 63 -2.09 -24.50 -2.67
C LYS A 63 -3.17 -25.02 -3.61
N LYS A 64 -4.31 -24.32 -3.75
CA LYS A 64 -5.36 -24.67 -4.72
C LYS A 64 -4.90 -24.43 -6.15
N MET A 65 -4.25 -23.28 -6.42
CA MET A 65 -3.72 -22.94 -7.74
C MET A 65 -2.69 -23.97 -8.24
N LEU A 66 -1.91 -24.57 -7.34
CA LEU A 66 -0.94 -25.62 -7.67
C LEU A 66 -1.56 -27.00 -7.94
N LYS A 67 -2.80 -27.25 -7.49
CA LYS A 67 -3.48 -28.55 -7.59
C LYS A 67 -4.41 -28.67 -8.81
N ASP A 68 -4.46 -27.64 -9.65
CA ASP A 68 -5.32 -27.63 -10.82
C ASP A 68 -4.69 -28.49 -11.94
N ASP A 69 -5.24 -29.69 -12.12
CA ASP A 69 -4.62 -30.84 -12.79
C ASP A 69 -4.84 -30.89 -14.31
N ASP A 70 -5.71 -30.04 -14.87
CA ASP A 70 -6.08 -30.15 -16.29
C ASP A 70 -4.91 -29.74 -17.21
N PHE A 71 -4.08 -28.77 -16.81
CA PHE A 71 -2.92 -28.29 -17.58
C PHE A 71 -1.78 -27.79 -16.67
N PRO A 72 -1.05 -28.68 -15.96
CA PRO A 72 -0.13 -28.30 -14.89
C PRO A 72 0.98 -27.33 -15.33
N PHE A 73 1.57 -27.52 -16.51
CA PHE A 73 2.61 -26.61 -17.01
C PHE A 73 2.07 -25.25 -17.50
N LEU A 74 0.85 -25.22 -18.06
CA LEU A 74 0.21 -23.98 -18.47
C LEU A 74 -0.17 -23.15 -17.24
N ASN A 75 -0.67 -23.82 -16.20
CA ASN A 75 -1.00 -23.24 -14.90
C ASN A 75 0.23 -22.65 -14.22
N LEU A 76 1.40 -23.31 -14.32
CA LEU A 76 2.67 -22.79 -13.82
C LEU A 76 3.14 -21.50 -14.54
N ILE A 77 2.85 -21.35 -15.84
CA ILE A 77 3.22 -20.13 -16.59
C ILE A 77 2.39 -18.93 -16.11
N GLY A 78 1.10 -19.13 -15.83
CA GLY A 78 0.21 -18.08 -15.32
C GLY A 78 0.34 -17.84 -13.81
N LEU A 79 1.00 -18.74 -13.09
CA LEU A 79 1.06 -18.74 -11.63
C LEU A 79 1.60 -17.42 -11.04
N PRO A 80 2.70 -16.80 -11.52
CA PRO A 80 3.19 -15.54 -10.95
C PRO A 80 2.14 -14.43 -10.99
N GLN A 81 1.44 -14.27 -12.11
CA GLN A 81 0.38 -13.26 -12.26
C GLN A 81 -0.83 -13.57 -11.37
N ASN A 82 -1.18 -14.85 -11.24
CA ASN A 82 -2.29 -15.28 -10.39
C ASN A 82 -1.99 -15.04 -8.90
N ILE A 83 -0.76 -15.31 -8.44
CA ILE A 83 -0.32 -15.00 -7.07
C ILE A 83 -0.37 -13.49 -6.84
N GLU A 84 0.14 -12.69 -7.77
CA GLU A 84 0.13 -11.23 -7.64
C GLU A 84 -1.30 -10.69 -7.49
N ASN A 85 -2.21 -11.16 -8.34
CA ASN A 85 -3.62 -10.80 -8.29
C ASN A 85 -4.30 -11.26 -6.98
N LEU A 86 -3.97 -12.47 -6.51
CA LEU A 86 -4.45 -13.00 -5.23
C LEU A 86 -4.02 -12.12 -4.07
N ILE A 87 -2.71 -11.83 -3.96
CA ILE A 87 -2.17 -10.98 -2.89
C ILE A 87 -2.86 -9.61 -2.93
N ARG A 88 -2.93 -8.98 -4.11
CA ARG A 88 -3.57 -7.67 -4.28
C ARG A 88 -5.02 -7.68 -3.82
N THR A 89 -5.80 -8.68 -4.25
CA THR A 89 -7.23 -8.79 -3.93
C THR A 89 -7.45 -8.98 -2.44
N GLN A 90 -6.68 -9.88 -1.81
CA GLN A 90 -6.83 -10.14 -0.37
C GLN A 90 -6.36 -8.97 0.48
N THR A 91 -5.29 -8.28 0.08
CA THR A 91 -4.82 -7.08 0.80
C THR A 91 -5.90 -6.00 0.79
N LEU A 92 -6.53 -5.75 -0.37
CA LEU A 92 -7.64 -4.79 -0.48
C LEU A 92 -8.84 -5.19 0.39
N ALA A 93 -9.20 -6.48 0.40
CA ALA A 93 -10.29 -6.98 1.22
C ALA A 93 -10.02 -6.80 2.72
N SER A 94 -8.80 -7.10 3.19
CA SER A 94 -8.39 -6.91 4.58
C SER A 94 -8.36 -5.43 4.99
N ILE A 95 -7.88 -4.55 4.09
CA ILE A 95 -7.97 -3.10 4.31
C ILE A 95 -9.42 -2.68 4.50
N LEU A 96 -10.31 -3.09 3.59
CA LEU A 96 -11.74 -2.78 3.66
C LEU A 96 -12.40 -3.25 4.96
N GLU A 97 -12.04 -4.44 5.44
CA GLU A 97 -12.56 -4.99 6.68
C GLU A 97 -12.15 -4.15 7.91
N ILE A 98 -10.89 -3.70 7.97
CA ILE A 98 -10.42 -2.81 9.03
C ILE A 98 -11.17 -1.48 9.01
N LEU A 99 -11.37 -0.93 7.81
CA LEU A 99 -12.11 0.32 7.63
C LEU A 99 -13.55 0.17 8.13
N LYS A 100 -14.26 -0.86 7.66
CA LYS A 100 -15.63 -1.20 8.13
C LYS A 100 -15.71 -1.42 9.63
N SER A 101 -14.69 -2.05 10.23
CA SER A 101 -14.63 -2.26 11.68
C SER A 101 -14.36 -0.98 12.46
N SER A 102 -13.74 0.02 11.82
CA SER A 102 -13.38 1.29 12.44
C SER A 102 -14.49 2.34 12.40
N ASN A 103 -15.45 2.21 11.48
CA ASN A 103 -16.64 3.07 11.39
C ASN A 103 -17.87 2.21 11.10
N ASN A 104 -18.82 2.18 12.04
CA ASN A 104 -20.03 1.34 11.99
C ASN A 104 -21.04 1.72 10.89
N GLU A 105 -20.80 2.78 10.11
CA GLU A 105 -21.73 3.32 9.12
C GLU A 105 -21.12 3.43 7.71
N ILE A 106 -20.22 2.51 7.37
CA ILE A 106 -19.64 2.43 6.02
C ILE A 106 -20.58 1.61 5.13
N ASN A 107 -21.65 2.24 4.64
CA ASN A 107 -22.54 1.64 3.63
C ASN A 107 -22.17 2.05 2.19
N ASP A 108 -21.55 3.22 1.99
CA ASP A 108 -21.30 3.81 0.65
C ASP A 108 -19.81 4.10 0.38
N MET A 109 -18.93 3.09 0.51
CA MET A 109 -17.54 3.21 0.03
C MET A 109 -17.45 2.80 -1.44
N ASN A 110 -17.86 3.69 -2.33
CA ASN A 110 -17.73 3.41 -3.77
C ASN A 110 -16.29 3.60 -4.26
N ASN A 111 -15.48 4.46 -3.63
CA ASN A 111 -14.07 4.68 -4.03
C ASN A 111 -13.11 4.84 -2.86
N ILE A 112 -12.03 4.06 -2.89
CA ILE A 112 -10.88 4.14 -1.99
C ILE A 112 -9.66 4.51 -2.80
N ALA A 113 -9.01 5.61 -2.43
CA ALA A 113 -7.76 6.03 -3.04
C ALA A 113 -6.60 5.37 -2.29
N ILE A 114 -5.62 4.81 -3.02
CA ILE A 114 -4.42 4.24 -2.42
C ILE A 114 -3.23 5.07 -2.85
N LEU A 115 -2.60 5.70 -1.86
CA LEU A 115 -1.43 6.57 -2.01
C LEU A 115 -0.19 5.83 -1.50
N PHE A 116 0.76 5.57 -2.39
CA PHE A 116 2.04 5.00 -2.02
C PHE A 116 3.08 6.12 -1.87
N PHE A 117 3.63 6.26 -0.67
CA PHE A 117 4.65 7.25 -0.37
C PHE A 117 6.05 6.63 -0.51
N SER A 118 6.60 6.65 -1.73
CA SER A 118 7.95 6.14 -2.01
C SER A 118 8.69 6.96 -3.08
N GLY A 119 10.02 6.96 -3.00
CA GLY A 119 10.86 7.67 -3.97
C GLY A 119 10.60 9.18 -3.99
N LYS A 120 10.39 9.75 -5.19
CA LYS A 120 10.26 11.21 -5.37
C LYS A 120 9.06 11.83 -4.67
N ILE A 121 7.99 11.06 -4.43
CA ILE A 121 6.83 11.58 -3.72
C ILE A 121 7.15 11.90 -2.26
N LEU A 122 8.23 11.33 -1.70
CA LEU A 122 8.70 11.69 -0.37
C LEU A 122 9.27 13.12 -0.33
N GLU A 123 9.70 13.68 -1.46
CA GLU A 123 10.35 14.99 -1.54
C GLU A 123 9.38 16.16 -1.75
N ILE A 124 8.09 15.91 -1.93
CA ILE A 124 7.08 16.95 -2.13
C ILE A 124 7.00 17.88 -0.90
N SER A 125 6.68 19.15 -1.17
CA SER A 125 6.46 20.15 -0.13
C SER A 125 5.09 19.99 0.55
N LYS A 126 4.95 20.61 1.72
CA LYS A 126 3.67 20.65 2.46
C LYS A 126 2.53 21.18 1.58
N ASP A 127 2.80 22.27 0.85
CA ASP A 127 1.80 22.93 -0.02
C ASP A 127 1.38 22.03 -1.19
N GLU A 128 2.31 21.24 -1.74
CA GLU A 128 1.99 20.26 -2.79
C GLU A 128 1.16 19.10 -2.26
N LEU A 129 1.49 18.59 -1.07
CA LEU A 129 0.70 17.53 -0.42
C LEU A 129 -0.72 17.99 -0.08
N GLU A 130 -0.87 19.22 0.44
CA GLU A 130 -2.17 19.83 0.71
C GLU A 130 -3.02 19.93 -0.57
N LYS A 131 -2.41 20.33 -1.69
CA LYS A 131 -3.09 20.35 -3.00
C LYS A 131 -3.48 18.95 -3.48
N ILE A 132 -2.61 17.95 -3.31
CA ILE A 132 -2.92 16.56 -3.70
C ILE A 132 -4.12 16.05 -2.93
N LEU A 133 -4.16 16.25 -1.60
CA LEU A 133 -5.31 15.83 -0.80
C LEU A 133 -6.56 16.62 -1.17
N ASN A 134 -6.49 17.95 -1.30
CA ASN A 134 -7.64 18.76 -1.74
C ASN A 134 -8.18 18.36 -3.11
N ASN A 135 -7.33 17.94 -4.04
CA ASN A 135 -7.79 17.47 -5.35
C ASN A 135 -8.37 16.05 -5.31
N LEU A 136 -7.91 15.24 -4.36
CA LEU A 136 -8.37 13.86 -4.18
C LEU A 136 -9.77 13.80 -3.58
N PHE A 137 -10.09 14.75 -2.69
CA PHE A 137 -11.36 14.86 -2.02
C PHE A 137 -12.14 16.08 -2.54
N HIS A 138 -13.25 15.85 -3.25
CA HIS A 138 -14.01 16.93 -3.94
C HIS A 138 -14.96 17.73 -3.03
N GLU A 139 -15.14 17.34 -1.77
CA GLU A 139 -16.08 18.01 -0.86
C GLU A 139 -15.43 19.21 -0.14
N GLU A 140 -16.27 20.15 0.32
CA GLU A 140 -15.90 21.27 1.19
C GLU A 140 -15.43 20.75 2.56
N ILE A 141 -14.27 20.09 2.59
CA ILE A 141 -13.66 19.63 3.82
C ILE A 141 -13.11 20.84 4.56
N GLU A 142 -13.35 20.89 5.87
CA GLU A 142 -12.76 21.90 6.73
C GLU A 142 -11.23 21.91 6.57
N LEU A 143 -10.69 23.07 6.13
CA LEU A 143 -9.25 23.28 5.90
C LEU A 143 -8.36 22.83 7.07
N ASN A 144 -8.87 22.89 8.31
CA ASN A 144 -8.15 22.44 9.49
C ASN A 144 -7.94 20.91 9.48
N LYS A 145 -8.96 20.13 9.10
CA LYS A 145 -8.88 18.66 9.02
C LYS A 145 -7.85 18.20 7.97
N ILE A 146 -7.78 18.91 6.85
CA ILE A 146 -6.77 18.63 5.80
C ILE A 146 -5.38 18.93 6.33
N LYS A 147 -5.17 20.10 6.96
CA LYS A 147 -3.85 20.47 7.52
C LYS A 147 -3.35 19.50 8.57
N ASP A 148 -4.23 19.07 9.48
CA ASP A 148 -3.88 18.08 10.50
C ASP A 148 -3.49 16.73 9.87
N SER A 149 -4.18 16.34 8.79
CA SER A 149 -3.86 15.14 8.02
C SER A 149 -2.51 15.25 7.31
N VAL A 150 -2.24 16.40 6.68
CA VAL A 150 -0.97 16.71 6.02
C VAL A 150 0.19 16.63 7.00
N ASP A 151 0.07 17.21 8.19
CA ASP A 151 1.14 17.23 9.19
C ASP A 151 1.52 15.83 9.65
N LYS A 152 0.54 14.96 9.92
CA LYS A 152 0.79 13.55 10.27
C LYS A 152 1.37 12.73 9.13
N ILE A 153 0.94 12.97 7.89
CA ILE A 153 1.53 12.30 6.72
C ILE A 153 2.99 12.73 6.56
N LEU A 154 3.32 14.01 6.77
CA LEU A 154 4.70 14.48 6.70
C LEU A 154 5.60 13.83 7.76
N GLU A 155 5.10 13.62 8.97
CA GLU A 155 5.82 12.86 10.02
C GLU A 155 6.10 11.42 9.57
N LEU A 156 5.12 10.75 8.97
CA LEU A 156 5.29 9.40 8.42
C LEU A 156 6.24 9.38 7.22
N MET A 157 6.18 10.38 6.33
CA MET A 157 7.12 10.52 5.22
C MET A 157 8.56 10.74 5.71
N ALA A 158 8.76 11.53 6.77
CA ALA A 158 10.07 11.71 7.39
C ALA A 158 10.60 10.42 8.01
N SER A 159 9.71 9.64 8.63
CA SER A 159 10.02 8.32 9.18
C SER A 159 10.40 7.33 8.08
N GLU A 160 9.63 7.30 6.99
CA GLU A 160 9.87 6.48 5.79
C GLU A 160 11.22 6.81 5.15
N LYS A 161 11.54 8.09 4.98
CA LYS A 161 12.88 8.53 4.50
C LYS A 161 14.00 8.02 5.39
N SER A 162 13.79 8.05 6.71
CA SER A 162 14.79 7.62 7.68
C SER A 162 14.98 6.09 7.65
N ALA A 163 13.89 5.34 7.53
CA ALA A 163 13.90 3.90 7.34
C ALA A 163 14.62 3.51 6.04
N GLN A 164 14.31 4.16 4.92
CA GLN A 164 14.94 3.92 3.63
C GLN A 164 16.46 4.17 3.67
N LYS A 165 16.91 5.26 4.32
CA LYS A 165 18.34 5.55 4.51
C LYS A 165 19.04 4.52 5.38
N SER A 166 18.38 4.05 6.44
CA SER A 166 18.93 3.01 7.33
C SER A 166 19.14 1.70 6.59
N LEU A 167 18.16 1.27 5.79
CA LEU A 167 18.26 0.05 4.96
C LEU A 167 19.40 0.15 3.95
N ILE A 168 19.51 1.25 3.19
CA ILE A 168 20.61 1.47 2.24
C ILE A 168 21.97 1.42 2.96
N LYS A 169 22.08 2.02 4.14
CA LYS A 169 23.33 2.02 4.91
C LYS A 169 23.69 0.61 5.41
N ASN A 170 22.70 -0.16 5.85
CA ASN A 170 22.90 -1.53 6.31
C ASN A 170 23.24 -2.48 5.14
N ASP A 171 22.61 -2.32 3.99
CA ASP A 171 22.93 -3.06 2.77
C ASP A 171 24.36 -2.78 2.30
N LEU A 172 24.76 -1.50 2.25
CA LEU A 172 26.14 -1.11 1.94
C LEU A 172 27.13 -1.67 2.95
N TYR A 173 26.78 -1.65 4.24
CA TYR A 173 27.62 -2.25 5.28
C TYR A 173 27.71 -3.77 5.11
N GLY A 174 26.62 -4.47 4.80
CA GLY A 174 26.59 -5.91 4.51
C GLY A 174 27.42 -6.29 3.28
N ILE A 175 27.38 -5.46 2.22
CA ILE A 175 28.21 -5.62 1.02
C ILE A 175 29.70 -5.39 1.35
N ILE A 176 30.04 -4.34 2.11
CA ILE A 176 31.43 -4.00 2.47
C ILE A 176 32.02 -5.00 3.46
N THR A 177 31.21 -5.53 4.38
CA THR A 177 31.65 -6.52 5.38
C THR A 177 31.59 -7.96 4.88
N GLY A 178 31.07 -8.20 3.68
CA GLY A 178 31.00 -9.54 3.08
C GLY A 178 29.97 -10.47 3.74
N ASN A 179 29.05 -9.93 4.54
CA ASN A 179 28.02 -10.70 5.24
C ASN A 179 26.71 -10.87 4.45
N ASN A 180 26.63 -10.39 3.20
CA ASN A 180 25.47 -10.62 2.33
C ASN A 180 25.63 -11.93 1.55
N GLU A 181 25.09 -13.02 2.08
CA GLU A 181 24.72 -14.20 1.29
C GLU A 181 23.49 -13.86 0.46
N SER A 182 23.65 -13.28 -0.73
CA SER A 182 22.74 -13.38 -1.89
C SER A 182 23.06 -12.28 -2.89
N TYR A 183 23.49 -12.64 -4.10
CA TYR A 183 22.92 -12.17 -5.38
C TYR A 183 23.62 -12.92 -6.53
N ALA A 184 23.22 -14.19 -6.71
CA ALA A 184 23.13 -14.87 -8.00
C ALA A 184 22.65 -16.32 -7.76
N THR A 185 21.36 -16.59 -7.96
CA THR A 185 20.90 -17.96 -8.19
C THR A 185 20.91 -18.19 -9.69
N LEU A 186 22.02 -18.71 -10.22
CA LEU A 186 22.07 -19.26 -11.57
C LEU A 186 21.44 -20.65 -11.53
N TRP A 187 20.28 -20.82 -12.17
CA TRP A 187 19.67 -22.14 -12.34
C TRP A 187 20.32 -22.83 -13.54
N GLU A 188 21.43 -23.54 -13.33
CA GLU A 188 22.00 -24.45 -14.33
C GLU A 188 21.59 -25.89 -14.04
N ARG A 189 20.86 -26.50 -14.97
CA ARG A 189 20.59 -27.94 -14.99
C ARG A 189 21.74 -28.64 -15.71
N SER A 190 22.68 -29.23 -14.97
CA SER A 190 23.66 -30.17 -15.52
C SER A 190 23.02 -31.56 -15.63
N ASN A 191 22.62 -31.95 -16.85
CA ASN A 191 22.33 -33.36 -17.14
C ASN A 191 23.67 -34.12 -17.23
N ASN A 192 23.87 -35.12 -16.38
CA ASN A 192 24.74 -36.24 -16.70
C ASN A 192 23.91 -37.35 -17.33
#